data_AF-A0A914EIW0-F1
#
_entry.id   AF-A0A914EIW0-F1
#
_cell.length_a   1.000
_cell.length_b   1.000
_cell.length_c   1.000
_cell.angle_alpha   90.00
_cell.angle_beta   90.00
_cell.angle_gamma   90.00
#
_symmetry.space_group_name_H-M   'P 1'
#
loop_
_entity.id
_entity.type
_entity.pdbx_description
1 polymer ?
#
loop_
_entity_poly.entity_id
_entity_poly.type
_entity_poly.pdbx_seq_one_letter_code
_entity_poly.pdbx_strand_id
1 'polypeptide(L)'
;MLQFIVYMGWMKVAEALMNPLGEDDDDLECNYVIDKNLITGLTLVEQGQKDLPDLVKDNFWDSKTIAPLYRLNAAKRSVHPLQGSVSKVNLVKNAHTITMIPNRTQLPDLTEEELQACTKIVKVEEHEGAKNVHKKLVDPDNALKRASRKNFTQIHEKNQTLSAPGSERASVNGDIENGQ
;
A
#
# COMPACT_ATOMS: atom_id res chain seq x y z
N MET A 1 35.48 12.99 35.05
CA MET A 1 34.61 11.79 35.14
C MET A 1 33.53 11.75 34.06
N LEU A 2 32.72 12.79 33.86
CA LEU A 2 31.60 12.74 32.91
C LEU A 2 32.03 12.42 31.47
N GLN A 3 33.08 13.06 30.97
CA GLN A 3 33.63 12.79 29.64
C GLN A 3 34.06 11.33 29.46
N PHE A 4 34.64 10.72 30.49
CA PHE A 4 35.03 9.30 30.47
C PHE A 4 33.81 8.37 30.42
N ILE A 5 32.78 8.65 31.22
CA ILE A 5 31.54 7.87 31.24
C ILE A 5 30.82 7.93 29.88
N VAL A 6 30.78 9.10 29.24
CA VAL A 6 30.12 9.26 27.93
C VAL A 6 30.85 8.46 26.85
N TYR A 7 32.18 8.57 26.74
CA TYR A 7 32.93 7.85 25.71
C TYR A 7 32.95 6.33 25.93
N MET A 8 33.17 5.89 27.18
CA MET A 8 33.14 4.46 27.49
C MET A 8 31.72 3.90 27.38
N GLY A 9 30.71 4.65 27.79
CA GLY A 9 29.31 4.25 27.67
C GLY A 9 28.86 4.08 26.22
N TRP A 10 29.18 5.04 25.34
CA TRP A 10 28.87 4.91 23.90
C TRP A 10 29.61 3.76 23.24
N MET A 11 30.87 3.53 23.61
CA MET A 11 31.61 2.37 23.12
C MET A 11 30.99 1.05 23.60
N LYS A 12 30.58 0.97 24.88
CA LYS A 12 29.92 -0.23 25.45
C LYS A 12 28.56 -0.52 24.80
N VAL A 13 27.80 0.49 24.41
CA VAL A 13 26.57 0.29 23.63
C VAL A 13 26.89 -0.35 22.26
N ALA A 14 27.95 0.11 21.59
CA ALA A 14 28.37 -0.48 20.32
C ALA A 14 28.87 -1.92 20.47
N GLU A 15 29.51 -2.25 21.59
CA GLU A 15 29.94 -3.61 21.94
C GLU A 15 28.73 -4.53 22.16
N ALA A 16 27.75 -4.10 22.97
CA ALA A 16 26.52 -4.87 23.22
C ALA A 16 25.70 -5.11 21.94
N LEU A 17 25.66 -4.14 21.02
CA LEU A 17 24.91 -4.28 19.77
C LEU A 17 25.69 -4.97 18.64
N MET A 18 26.96 -5.31 18.84
CA MET A 18 27.78 -5.95 17.80
C MET A 18 27.31 -7.37 17.51
N ASN A 19 26.89 -8.11 18.55
CA ASN A 19 26.36 -9.46 18.44
C ASN A 19 25.09 -9.63 19.30
N PRO A 20 23.92 -9.18 18.84
CA PRO A 20 22.66 -9.21 19.60
C PRO A 20 22.05 -10.63 19.74
N LEU A 21 22.78 -11.68 19.37
CA LEU A 21 22.35 -13.07 19.38
C LEU A 21 23.15 -13.93 20.38
N GLY A 22 23.86 -13.28 21.32
CA GLY A 22 24.62 -13.95 22.36
C GLY A 22 23.75 -14.38 23.55
N GLU A 23 24.38 -14.43 24.73
CA GLU A 23 23.74 -14.76 26.01
C GLU A 23 23.80 -13.58 26.99
N ASP A 24 24.15 -12.37 26.53
CA ASP A 24 24.18 -11.20 27.41
C ASP A 24 22.75 -10.78 27.79
N ASP A 25 22.59 -10.13 28.95
CA ASP A 25 21.27 -9.77 29.50
C ASP A 25 20.43 -8.85 28.58
N ASP A 26 21.08 -8.12 27.67
CA ASP A 26 20.46 -7.19 26.72
C ASP A 26 20.30 -7.79 25.29
N ASP A 27 20.70 -9.06 25.09
CA ASP A 27 20.58 -9.76 23.80
C ASP A 27 19.14 -10.17 23.48
N LEU A 28 18.90 -10.57 22.23
CA LEU A 28 17.60 -11.06 21.81
C LEU A 28 17.33 -12.46 22.39
N GLU A 29 16.16 -12.60 23.02
CA GLU A 29 15.61 -13.87 23.52
C GLU A 29 15.17 -14.81 22.38
N CYS A 30 16.14 -15.31 21.60
CA CYS A 30 15.89 -16.06 20.37
C CYS A 30 15.19 -17.39 20.64
N ASN A 31 15.55 -18.09 21.72
CA ASN A 31 14.90 -19.34 22.13
C ASN A 31 13.40 -19.13 22.38
N TYR A 32 13.03 -18.06 23.08
CA TYR A 32 11.64 -17.70 23.29
C TYR A 32 10.90 -17.45 21.98
N VAL A 33 11.51 -16.70 21.05
CA VAL A 33 10.90 -16.41 19.75
C VAL A 33 10.70 -17.69 18.93
N ILE A 34 11.67 -18.60 18.93
CA ILE A 34 11.58 -19.90 18.24
C ILE A 34 10.43 -20.73 18.81
N ASP A 35 10.40 -20.92 20.13
CA ASP A 35 9.37 -21.72 20.81
C ASP A 35 7.98 -21.13 20.58
N LYS A 36 7.84 -19.81 20.75
CA LYS A 36 6.58 -19.10 20.52
C LYS A 36 6.11 -19.29 19.09
N ASN A 37 6.99 -19.14 18.11
CA ASN A 37 6.62 -19.22 16.70
C ASN A 37 6.25 -20.66 16.31
N LEU A 38 6.97 -21.65 16.80
CA LEU A 38 6.65 -23.05 16.58
C LEU A 38 5.26 -23.39 17.14
N ILE A 39 5.01 -23.04 18.40
CA ILE A 39 3.71 -23.27 19.06
C ILE A 39 2.59 -22.53 18.32
N THR A 40 2.77 -21.24 18.01
CA THR A 40 1.76 -20.44 17.31
C THR A 40 1.45 -21.02 15.93
N GLY A 41 2.49 -21.38 15.18
CA GLY A 41 2.37 -21.91 13.82
C GLY A 41 1.64 -23.25 13.79
N LEU A 42 2.02 -24.17 14.67
CA LEU A 42 1.34 -25.47 14.80
C LEU A 42 -0.11 -25.30 15.25
N THR A 43 -0.36 -24.46 16.26
CA THR A 43 -1.72 -24.16 16.75
C THR A 43 -2.62 -23.61 15.65
N LEU A 44 -2.09 -22.71 14.81
CA LEU A 44 -2.86 -22.11 13.72
C LEU A 44 -3.30 -23.15 12.69
N VAL A 45 -2.42 -24.08 12.32
CA VAL A 45 -2.72 -25.14 11.34
C VAL A 45 -3.65 -26.20 11.93
N GLU A 46 -3.44 -26.61 13.18
CA GLU A 46 -4.22 -27.68 13.81
C GLU A 46 -5.62 -27.23 14.25
N GLN A 47 -5.74 -26.05 14.88
CA GLN A 47 -7.00 -25.57 15.46
C GLN A 47 -7.75 -24.62 14.52
N GLY A 48 -7.04 -23.80 13.74
CA GLY A 48 -7.63 -22.73 12.93
C GLY A 48 -8.45 -23.21 11.74
N GLN A 49 -8.30 -24.46 11.31
CA GLN A 49 -8.99 -24.97 10.12
C GLN A 49 -10.36 -25.62 10.42
N LYS A 50 -10.70 -25.87 11.69
CA LYS A 50 -11.92 -26.62 12.06
C LYS A 50 -12.88 -25.90 13.01
N ASP A 51 -12.48 -24.79 13.61
CA ASP A 51 -13.28 -24.11 14.64
C ASP A 51 -13.41 -22.60 14.34
N LEU A 52 -14.24 -22.28 13.34
CA LEU A 52 -14.60 -20.88 13.05
C LEU A 52 -15.79 -20.49 13.92
N PRO A 53 -15.79 -19.30 14.54
CA PRO A 53 -16.96 -18.81 15.25
C PRO A 53 -18.12 -18.60 14.27
N ASP A 54 -19.35 -18.80 14.76
CA ASP A 54 -20.55 -18.57 13.96
C ASP A 54 -20.61 -17.13 13.46
N LEU A 55 -21.07 -16.96 12.22
CA LEU A 55 -21.26 -15.64 11.64
C LEU A 55 -22.52 -15.00 12.22
N VAL A 56 -22.33 -14.05 13.14
CA VAL A 56 -23.39 -13.30 13.80
C VAL A 56 -23.26 -11.81 13.47
N LYS A 57 -24.40 -11.13 13.32
CA LYS A 57 -24.43 -9.66 13.20
C LYS A 57 -23.86 -9.03 14.46
N ASP A 58 -22.94 -8.10 14.31
CA ASP A 58 -22.36 -7.40 15.46
C ASP A 58 -23.30 -6.31 16.02
N ASN A 59 -22.98 -5.80 17.21
CA ASN A 59 -23.79 -4.82 17.93
C ASN A 59 -23.99 -3.50 17.18
N PHE A 60 -23.21 -3.22 16.14
CA PHE A 60 -23.27 -2.00 15.34
C PHE A 60 -23.85 -2.20 13.94
N TRP A 61 -24.35 -3.40 13.62
CA TRP A 61 -24.79 -3.79 12.27
C TRP A 61 -25.79 -2.82 11.61
N ASP A 62 -26.78 -2.33 12.37
CA ASP A 62 -27.80 -1.40 11.86
C ASP A 62 -27.52 0.08 12.20
N SER A 63 -26.37 0.39 12.83
CA SER A 63 -26.03 1.75 13.24
C SER A 63 -25.35 2.55 12.13
N LYS A 64 -25.90 3.73 11.82
CA LYS A 64 -25.28 4.69 10.88
C LYS A 64 -24.05 5.37 11.47
N THR A 65 -23.89 5.40 12.79
CA THR A 65 -22.79 6.08 13.46
C THR A 65 -22.30 5.25 14.63
N ILE A 66 -21.04 4.83 14.56
CA ILE A 66 -20.39 4.07 15.62
C ILE A 66 -19.77 5.07 16.59
N ALA A 67 -20.12 4.97 17.87
CA ALA A 67 -19.51 5.73 18.95
C ALA A 67 -18.71 4.76 19.83
N PRO A 68 -17.39 4.58 19.58
CA PRO A 68 -16.56 3.70 20.39
C PRO A 68 -16.55 4.16 21.86
N LEU A 69 -16.69 3.21 22.78
CA LEU A 69 -16.61 3.49 24.21
C LEU A 69 -15.15 3.52 24.65
N TYR A 70 -14.78 4.57 25.39
CA TYR A 70 -13.45 4.73 25.96
C TYR A 70 -13.52 4.72 27.48
N ARG A 71 -12.44 4.28 28.13
CA ARG A 71 -12.27 4.51 29.58
C ARG A 71 -12.22 6.02 29.85
N LEU A 72 -12.68 6.45 31.04
CA LEU A 72 -12.81 7.87 31.41
C LEU A 72 -11.53 8.69 31.20
N ASN A 73 -10.36 8.10 31.46
CA ASN A 73 -9.06 8.73 31.24
C ASN A 73 -8.69 8.84 29.75
N ALA A 74 -9.00 7.81 28.95
CA ALA A 74 -8.76 7.80 27.51
C ALA A 74 -9.71 8.75 26.77
N ALA A 75 -10.95 8.90 27.23
CA ALA A 75 -11.94 9.82 26.65
C ALA A 75 -11.53 11.30 26.79
N LYS A 76 -10.74 11.64 27.81
CA LYS A 76 -10.19 12.99 28.00
C LYS A 76 -9.02 13.31 27.05
N ARG A 77 -8.46 12.29 26.38
CA ARG A 77 -7.35 12.49 25.44
C ARG A 77 -7.90 13.16 24.18
N SER A 78 -7.27 14.26 23.77
CA SER A 78 -7.61 14.90 22.49
C SER A 78 -7.31 13.94 21.34
N VAL A 79 -8.31 13.73 20.48
CA VAL A 79 -8.19 12.95 19.26
C VAL A 79 -7.86 13.90 18.13
N HIS A 80 -6.66 13.73 17.56
CA HIS A 80 -6.21 14.48 16.39
C HIS A 80 -6.14 13.52 15.20
N PRO A 81 -7.26 13.28 14.50
CA PRO A 81 -7.23 12.45 13.31
C PRO A 81 -6.28 13.08 12.29
N LEU A 82 -5.52 12.26 11.57
CA LEU A 82 -4.67 12.73 10.49
C LEU A 82 -5.56 13.35 9.41
N GLN A 83 -5.63 14.68 9.41
CA GLN A 83 -6.27 15.43 8.34
C GLN A 83 -5.19 15.78 7.32
N GLY A 84 -5.36 15.32 6.08
CA GLY A 84 -4.40 15.62 5.01
C GLY A 84 -4.22 17.14 4.84
N SER A 85 -3.01 17.57 4.47
CA SER A 85 -2.65 18.98 4.29
C SER A 85 -3.54 19.73 3.28
N VAL A 86 -4.18 19.01 2.35
CA VAL A 86 -5.07 19.56 1.31
C VAL A 86 -6.57 19.49 1.70
N SER A 87 -6.91 18.88 2.83
CA SER A 87 -8.29 18.55 3.22
C SER A 87 -9.25 19.74 3.37
N LYS A 88 -8.72 20.95 3.58
CA LYS A 88 -9.50 22.19 3.72
C LYS A 88 -9.29 23.19 2.57
N VAL A 89 -8.70 22.74 1.45
CA VAL A 89 -8.55 23.60 0.28
C VAL A 89 -9.93 23.83 -0.33
N ASN A 90 -10.42 25.06 -0.20
CA ASN A 90 -11.58 25.53 -0.94
C ASN A 90 -11.18 25.70 -2.41
N LEU A 91 -11.38 24.65 -3.21
CA LEU A 91 -11.25 24.75 -4.66
C LEU A 91 -12.33 25.72 -5.15
N VAL A 92 -11.91 26.89 -5.63
CA VAL A 92 -12.81 27.82 -6.31
C VAL A 92 -13.30 27.10 -7.56
N LYS A 93 -14.56 26.65 -7.56
CA LYS A 93 -15.15 25.84 -8.64
C LYS A 93 -15.16 26.54 -10.01
N ASN A 94 -14.90 27.86 -10.04
CA ASN A 94 -15.01 28.71 -11.23
C ASN A 94 -13.73 29.53 -11.52
N ALA A 95 -12.57 29.13 -10.97
CA ALA A 95 -11.31 29.80 -11.31
C ALA A 95 -10.64 29.09 -12.49
N HIS A 96 -10.79 29.65 -13.69
CA HIS A 96 -10.14 29.16 -14.91
C HIS A 96 -8.61 29.34 -14.87
N THR A 97 -8.12 30.21 -13.98
CA THR A 97 -6.71 30.53 -13.77
C THR A 97 -6.38 30.61 -12.29
N ILE A 98 -5.25 30.04 -11.89
CA ILE A 98 -4.66 30.17 -10.55
C ILE A 98 -3.36 30.96 -10.68
N THR A 99 -3.25 32.07 -9.98
CA THR A 99 -2.02 32.85 -9.88
C THR A 99 -1.17 32.32 -8.73
N MET A 100 -0.03 31.72 -9.05
CA MET A 100 0.95 31.25 -8.07
C MET A 100 1.96 32.37 -7.82
N ILE A 101 2.07 32.80 -6.56
CA ILE A 101 2.98 33.86 -6.11
C ILE A 101 3.93 33.25 -5.08
N PRO A 102 5.25 33.51 -5.15
CA PRO A 102 6.19 33.04 -4.14
C PRO A 102 5.92 33.67 -2.76
N ASN A 103 6.26 32.93 -1.70
CA ASN A 103 5.99 33.37 -0.34
C ASN A 103 6.93 34.52 0.09
N ARG A 104 6.39 35.73 0.18
CA ARG A 104 7.12 36.95 0.58
C ARG A 104 7.83 36.82 1.94
N THR A 105 7.30 36.04 2.89
CA THR A 105 7.93 35.91 4.22
C THR A 105 9.21 35.08 4.20
N GLN A 106 9.41 34.25 3.18
CA GLN A 106 10.64 33.45 3.02
C GLN A 106 11.64 34.10 2.06
N LEU A 107 11.25 35.22 1.45
CA LEU A 107 12.00 35.91 0.40
C LEU A 107 11.84 37.43 0.55
N PRO A 108 12.32 38.02 1.67
CA PRO A 108 12.11 39.45 1.96
C PRO A 108 12.92 40.37 1.04
N ASP A 109 14.01 39.86 0.45
CA ASP A 109 14.95 40.64 -0.37
C ASP A 109 14.56 40.73 -1.85
N LEU A 110 13.45 40.11 -2.27
CA LEU A 110 13.01 40.19 -3.66
C LEU A 110 12.35 41.54 -3.95
N THR A 111 12.82 42.18 -5.03
CA THR A 111 12.18 43.39 -5.57
C THR A 111 10.83 43.05 -6.21
N GLU A 112 9.93 44.04 -6.31
CA GLU A 112 8.60 43.82 -6.90
C GLU A 112 8.68 43.38 -8.39
N GLU A 113 9.77 43.72 -9.09
CA GLU A 113 10.03 43.27 -10.47
C GLU A 113 10.36 41.77 -10.53
N GLU A 114 11.21 41.28 -9.61
CA GLU A 114 11.56 39.86 -9.51
C GLU A 114 10.37 39.02 -9.03
N LEU A 115 9.53 39.58 -8.15
CA LEU A 115 8.31 38.94 -7.69
C LEU A 115 7.29 38.77 -8.83
N GLN A 116 7.17 39.78 -9.70
CA GLN A 116 6.34 39.71 -10.90
C GLN A 116 6.90 38.69 -11.90
N ALA A 117 8.22 38.64 -12.09
CA ALA A 117 8.87 37.64 -12.94
C ALA A 117 8.65 36.20 -12.46
N CYS A 118 8.54 36.00 -11.13
CA CYS A 118 8.31 34.69 -10.53
C CYS A 118 6.82 34.30 -10.41
N THR A 119 5.90 35.21 -10.74
CA THR A 119 4.46 34.95 -10.68
C THR A 119 4.03 34.12 -11.88
N LYS A 120 3.45 32.95 -11.65
CA LYS A 120 3.00 32.04 -12.71
C LYS A 120 1.49 31.89 -12.70
N ILE A 121 0.85 32.16 -13.84
CA ILE A 121 -0.57 31.90 -14.05
C ILE A 121 -0.72 30.50 -14.63
N VAL A 122 -1.40 29.62 -13.90
CA VAL A 122 -1.67 28.24 -14.30
C VAL A 122 -3.13 28.13 -14.72
N LYS A 123 -3.41 27.67 -15.95
CA LYS A 123 -4.77 27.38 -16.44
C LYS A 123 -5.25 26.05 -15.85
N VAL A 124 -6.46 26.03 -15.31
CA VAL A 124 -6.99 24.89 -14.53
C VAL A 124 -7.71 23.87 -15.41
N GLU A 125 -8.17 24.28 -16.59
CA GLU A 125 -9.05 23.51 -17.48
C GLU A 125 -8.41 22.21 -18.04
N GLU A 126 -7.09 22.19 -18.23
CA GLU A 126 -6.38 21.01 -18.75
C GLU A 126 -6.31 19.86 -17.72
N HIS A 127 -6.50 20.16 -16.43
CA HIS A 127 -6.34 19.19 -15.34
C HIS A 127 -7.65 18.49 -14.93
N GLU A 128 -8.81 19.05 -15.27
CA GLU A 128 -10.15 18.49 -15.02
C GLU A 128 -10.44 17.27 -15.91
N GLY A 129 -9.97 17.29 -17.16
CA GLY A 129 -10.11 16.17 -18.11
C GLY A 129 -9.42 14.89 -17.61
N ALA A 130 -8.20 15.01 -17.08
CA ALA A 130 -7.43 13.88 -16.53
C ALA A 130 -8.04 13.32 -15.23
N LYS A 131 -8.59 14.17 -14.36
CA LYS A 131 -9.25 13.75 -13.11
C LYS A 131 -10.53 12.94 -13.36
N ASN A 132 -11.32 13.31 -14.37
CA ASN A 132 -12.52 12.56 -14.75
C ASN A 132 -12.19 11.18 -15.34
N VAL A 133 -11.10 11.08 -16.10
CA VAL A 133 -10.58 9.81 -16.61
C VAL A 133 -10.06 8.94 -15.47
N HIS A 134 -9.24 9.50 -14.56
CA HIS A 134 -8.70 8.76 -13.42
C HIS A 134 -9.80 8.33 -12.45
N LYS A 135 -10.79 9.17 -12.14
CA LYS A 135 -11.94 8.81 -11.30
C LYS A 135 -12.76 7.67 -11.92
N LYS A 136 -13.03 7.71 -13.24
CA LYS A 136 -13.63 6.57 -13.96
C LYS A 136 -12.74 5.31 -13.96
N LEU A 137 -11.42 5.47 -13.82
CA LEU A 137 -10.46 4.37 -13.81
C LEU A 137 -10.40 3.63 -12.47
N VAL A 138 -10.47 4.35 -11.34
CA VAL A 138 -10.36 3.80 -9.96
C VAL A 138 -11.69 3.57 -9.27
N ASP A 139 -12.82 3.89 -9.90
CA ASP A 139 -14.15 3.59 -9.37
C ASP A 139 -14.32 2.06 -9.18
N PRO A 140 -14.58 1.56 -7.96
CA PRO A 140 -14.69 0.13 -7.68
C PRO A 140 -15.77 -0.57 -8.52
N ASP A 141 -16.86 0.13 -8.87
CA ASP A 141 -17.93 -0.41 -9.70
C ASP A 141 -17.51 -0.63 -11.17
N ASN A 142 -16.55 0.16 -11.66
CA ASN A 142 -15.98 -0.02 -13.00
C ASN A 142 -14.84 -1.03 -13.03
N ALA A 143 -14.19 -1.30 -11.90
CA ALA A 143 -13.15 -2.32 -11.77
C ALA A 143 -13.71 -3.73 -12.04
N LEU A 144 -14.88 -4.05 -11.48
CA LEU A 144 -15.59 -5.32 -11.71
C LEU A 144 -15.93 -5.53 -13.20
N LYS A 145 -16.39 -4.48 -13.90
CA LYS A 145 -16.71 -4.53 -15.34
C LYS A 145 -15.48 -4.72 -16.23
N ARG A 146 -14.29 -4.35 -15.77
CA ARG A 146 -13.01 -4.61 -16.50
C ARG A 146 -12.50 -6.03 -16.26
N ALA A 147 -12.60 -6.53 -15.03
CA ALA A 147 -12.23 -7.90 -14.71
C ALA A 147 -13.10 -8.91 -15.48
N SER A 148 -14.41 -8.66 -15.56
CA SER A 148 -15.34 -9.49 -16.33
C SER A 148 -15.01 -9.53 -17.84
N ARG A 149 -14.63 -8.38 -18.43
CA ARG A 149 -14.25 -8.31 -19.87
C ARG A 149 -12.94 -9.02 -20.19
N LYS A 150 -11.92 -8.92 -19.33
CA LYS A 150 -10.63 -9.60 -19.53
C LYS A 150 -10.77 -11.12 -19.49
N ASN A 151 -11.65 -11.63 -18.63
CA ASN A 151 -11.95 -13.06 -18.56
C ASN A 151 -12.69 -13.52 -19.83
N PHE A 152 -13.64 -12.73 -20.37
CA PHE A 152 -14.37 -13.10 -21.59
C PHE A 152 -13.48 -13.10 -22.86
N THR A 153 -12.58 -12.13 -23.01
CA THR A 153 -11.69 -12.07 -24.21
C THR A 153 -10.63 -13.16 -24.22
N GLN A 154 -10.05 -13.52 -23.07
CA GLN A 154 -9.08 -14.63 -22.99
C GLN A 154 -9.71 -16.00 -23.28
N ILE A 155 -10.98 -16.19 -22.91
CA ILE A 155 -11.70 -17.43 -23.21
C ILE A 155 -12.04 -17.51 -24.70
N HIS A 156 -12.34 -16.39 -25.35
CA HIS A 156 -12.68 -16.35 -26.77
C HIS A 156 -11.45 -16.52 -27.69
N GLU A 157 -10.27 -16.01 -27.30
CA GLU A 157 -9.01 -16.22 -28.02
C GLU A 157 -8.51 -17.66 -27.88
N LYS A 158 -8.54 -18.25 -26.68
CA LYS A 158 -8.13 -19.65 -26.47
C LYS A 158 -9.00 -20.65 -27.23
N ASN A 159 -10.28 -20.34 -27.44
CA ASN A 159 -11.20 -21.20 -28.17
C ASN A 159 -11.15 -21.00 -29.70
N GLN A 160 -10.54 -19.92 -30.21
CA GLN A 160 -10.29 -19.74 -31.65
C GLN A 160 -8.97 -20.37 -32.10
N THR A 161 -7.95 -20.43 -31.25
CA THR A 161 -6.66 -21.06 -31.58
C THR A 161 -6.67 -22.59 -31.58
N LEU A 162 -7.74 -23.23 -31.08
CA LEU A 162 -7.85 -24.68 -31.01
C LEU A 162 -8.69 -25.32 -32.13
N SER A 163 -9.20 -24.54 -33.09
CA SER A 163 -10.05 -25.08 -34.17
C SER A 163 -9.73 -24.48 -35.54
N ALA A 164 -8.64 -24.92 -36.17
CA ALA A 164 -8.59 -25.05 -37.63
C ALA A 164 -7.53 -26.09 -38.08
N PRO A 165 -7.76 -26.80 -39.20
CA PRO A 165 -7.18 -28.11 -39.48
C PRO A 165 -5.92 -28.05 -40.37
N GLY A 166 -5.22 -29.19 -40.43
CA GLY A 166 -3.86 -29.32 -40.94
C GLY A 166 -3.66 -29.27 -42.46
N SER A 167 -2.39 -29.35 -42.85
CA SER A 167 -1.86 -30.15 -43.96
C SER A 167 -0.47 -29.63 -44.34
N GLU A 168 0.58 -30.44 -44.19
CA GLU A 168 1.50 -30.69 -45.30
C GLU A 168 2.36 -31.94 -45.05
N ARG A 169 2.40 -32.79 -46.08
CA ARG A 169 3.13 -34.05 -46.19
C ARG A 169 4.61 -33.79 -46.50
N ALA A 170 5.50 -34.65 -46.02
CA ALA A 170 6.64 -35.14 -46.81
C ALA A 170 7.11 -36.51 -46.28
N SER A 171 7.04 -37.51 -47.17
CA SER A 171 7.62 -38.85 -47.01
C SER A 171 9.13 -38.84 -46.82
N VAL A 172 9.69 -39.77 -46.03
CA VAL A 172 10.82 -40.64 -46.43
C VAL A 172 10.75 -41.96 -45.62
N ASN A 173 11.04 -43.04 -46.33
CA ASN A 173 10.93 -44.46 -46.02
C ASN A 173 11.64 -44.92 -44.72
N GLY A 174 10.99 -45.84 -43.99
CA GLY A 174 11.61 -46.65 -42.95
C GLY A 174 11.53 -48.12 -43.35
N ASP A 175 12.69 -48.69 -43.67
CA ASP A 175 12.87 -50.10 -43.95
C ASP A 175 12.59 -50.95 -42.69
N ILE A 176 11.97 -52.09 -42.96
CA ILE A 176 11.61 -53.15 -42.01
C ILE A 176 12.89 -53.92 -41.66
N GLU A 177 13.16 -54.17 -40.37
CA GLU A 177 13.71 -55.47 -39.97
C GLU A 177 13.51 -55.79 -38.48
N ASN A 178 13.35 -57.09 -38.25
CA ASN A 178 12.81 -57.76 -37.08
C ASN A 178 13.86 -58.03 -36.00
N GLY A 179 13.37 -58.24 -34.77
CA GLY A 179 13.63 -59.52 -34.10
C GLY A 179 14.74 -59.56 -33.04
N GLN A 180 14.29 -60.03 -31.86
CA GLN A 180 15.01 -60.52 -30.67
C GLN A 180 15.40 -59.49 -29.61
#